data_AF-A0AA50H6J2-F1
#
_entry.id   AF-A0AA50H6J2-F1
#
_cell.length_a   1.000
_cell.length_b   1.000
_cell.length_c   1.000
_cell.angle_alpha   90.00
_cell.angle_beta   90.00
_cell.angle_gamma   90.00
#
_symmetry.space_group_name_H-M   'P 1'
#
loop_
_entity.id
_entity.type
_entity.pdbx_description
1 polymer ?
#
loop_
_entity_poly.entity_id
_entity_poly.type
_entity_poly.pdbx_seq_one_letter_code
_entity_poly.pdbx_strand_id
1 'polypeptide(L)'
;MDQFSTIDPDLFGISPDMAVYDGLGARRAVLGGGAAPLLDTKAAAPGDPFLDMQAMLLEMTKELRERFQRFQSQKVLAEEDAAAAVDDAARKVAQTDAKAAIEAVSLIVRTLEKIDSLQRTLINERAEADAAGGDDENEAALIEEFERLVNVRVKERMNAAKSEWMREIRAGGDAAAGMEGGP
;
A
#
# COMPACT_ATOMS: atom_id res chain seq x y z
N MET A 1 -36.30 -32.47 -2.44
CA MET A 1 -35.29 -32.47 -1.36
C MET A 1 -34.15 -31.62 -1.87
N ASP A 2 -34.05 -30.39 -1.37
CA ASP A 2 -33.04 -29.42 -1.80
C ASP A 2 -32.38 -28.89 -0.52
N GLN A 3 -31.19 -29.38 -0.21
CA GLN A 3 -30.36 -28.95 0.92
C GLN A 3 -29.07 -28.36 0.35
N PHE A 4 -29.18 -27.20 -0.31
CA PHE A 4 -28.04 -26.33 -0.49
C PHE A 4 -28.12 -25.27 0.59
N SER A 5 -27.19 -25.35 1.54
CA SER A 5 -26.99 -24.37 2.60
C SER A 5 -26.82 -22.98 1.99
N THR A 6 -27.83 -22.13 2.15
CA THR A 6 -27.70 -20.69 1.90
C THR A 6 -26.66 -20.15 2.88
N ILE A 7 -25.48 -19.80 2.38
CA ILE A 7 -24.46 -19.11 3.16
C ILE A 7 -25.04 -17.75 3.53
N ASP A 8 -25.11 -17.47 4.83
CA ASP A 8 -25.52 -16.17 5.36
C ASP A 8 -24.28 -15.26 5.48
N PRO A 9 -24.10 -14.27 4.57
CA PRO A 9 -22.93 -13.40 4.56
C PRO A 9 -22.92 -12.38 5.71
N ASP A 10 -24.08 -12.12 6.33
CA ASP A 10 -24.19 -11.19 7.46
C ASP A 10 -23.49 -11.75 8.70
N LEU A 11 -23.36 -13.08 8.79
CA LEU A 11 -22.60 -13.77 9.83
C LEU A 11 -21.10 -13.41 9.81
N PHE A 12 -20.57 -12.99 8.65
CA PHE A 12 -19.18 -12.58 8.45
C PHE A 12 -19.00 -11.06 8.48
N GLY A 13 -20.05 -10.28 8.80
CA GLY A 13 -20.01 -8.82 8.80
C GLY A 13 -19.85 -8.22 7.40
N ILE A 14 -20.08 -9.00 6.35
CA ILE A 14 -20.02 -8.56 4.96
C ILE A 14 -21.44 -8.15 4.56
N SER A 15 -21.79 -6.88 4.77
CA SER A 15 -22.96 -6.32 4.09
C SER A 15 -22.63 -6.27 2.60
N PRO A 16 -23.42 -6.90 1.70
CA PRO A 16 -23.13 -6.89 0.28
C PRO A 16 -23.52 -5.52 -0.27
N ASP A 17 -22.65 -4.52 -0.09
CA ASP A 17 -22.70 -3.33 -0.90
C ASP A 17 -22.20 -3.72 -2.29
N MET A 18 -23.12 -3.79 -3.23
CA MET A 18 -22.87 -4.28 -4.57
C MET A 18 -21.76 -3.43 -5.19
N ALA A 19 -20.57 -4.01 -5.40
CA ALA A 19 -19.48 -3.34 -6.06
C ALA A 19 -19.87 -3.09 -7.53
N VAL A 20 -20.50 -1.95 -7.80
CA VAL A 20 -20.78 -1.47 -9.15
C VAL A 20 -19.49 -0.84 -9.67
N TYR A 21 -18.67 -1.63 -10.35
CA TYR A 21 -17.49 -1.10 -11.05
C TYR A 21 -17.89 -0.59 -12.44
N ASP A 22 -18.68 0.48 -12.49
CA ASP A 22 -18.93 1.21 -13.74
C ASP A 22 -18.10 2.49 -13.77
N GLY A 23 -16.78 2.34 -13.58
CA GLY A 23 -15.68 3.20 -14.08
C GLY A 23 -15.70 4.73 -13.93
N LEU A 24 -16.77 5.37 -13.45
CA LEU A 24 -16.98 6.81 -13.53
C LEU A 24 -17.94 7.28 -12.43
N GLY A 25 -17.33 7.58 -11.28
CA GLY A 25 -17.66 8.78 -10.52
C GLY A 25 -18.78 8.70 -9.49
N ALA A 26 -18.40 8.78 -8.22
CA ALA A 26 -19.13 9.60 -7.26
C ALA A 26 -18.22 10.10 -6.14
N ARG A 27 -17.92 11.39 -6.28
CA ARG A 27 -17.38 12.34 -5.32
C ARG A 27 -17.87 12.08 -3.87
N ARG A 28 -16.92 11.78 -2.98
CA ARG A 28 -16.90 12.03 -1.52
C ARG A 28 -18.26 11.91 -0.81
N ALA A 29 -18.66 10.69 -0.49
CA ALA A 29 -19.58 10.43 0.62
C ALA A 29 -18.77 10.31 1.92
N VAL A 30 -19.20 11.09 2.91
CA VAL A 30 -18.70 11.11 4.28
C VAL A 30 -18.66 9.68 4.82
N LEU A 31 -17.51 9.25 5.33
CA LEU A 31 -17.34 7.99 6.06
C LEU A 31 -18.16 8.05 7.35
N GLY A 32 -19.45 7.78 7.25
CA GLY A 32 -20.34 7.55 8.36
C GLY A 32 -20.21 6.11 8.83
N GLY A 33 -19.55 5.93 9.99
CA GLY A 33 -19.89 4.87 10.93
C GLY A 33 -19.53 3.42 10.60
N GLY A 34 -18.84 3.13 9.50
CA GLY A 34 -18.25 1.81 9.25
C GLY A 34 -16.84 1.76 9.83
N ALA A 35 -16.56 0.82 10.74
CA ALA A 35 -15.21 0.57 11.22
C ALA A 35 -14.29 0.38 9.99
N ALA A 36 -13.32 1.28 9.81
CA ALA A 36 -12.26 1.08 8.84
C ALA A 36 -11.70 -0.32 9.06
N PRO A 37 -11.45 -1.12 8.00
CA PRO A 37 -10.90 -2.45 8.15
C PRO A 37 -9.55 -2.33 8.86
N LEU A 38 -9.57 -2.59 10.17
CA LEU A 38 -8.39 -2.63 11.01
C LEU A 38 -7.79 -3.99 10.75
N LEU A 39 -6.85 -4.04 9.80
CA LEU A 39 -6.09 -5.25 9.53
C LEU A 39 -5.41 -5.67 10.83
N ASP A 40 -5.75 -6.87 11.30
CA ASP A 40 -5.14 -7.45 12.48
C ASP A 40 -3.68 -7.77 12.18
N THR A 41 -2.77 -6.91 12.65
CA THR A 41 -1.32 -7.06 12.47
C THR A 41 -0.70 -8.06 13.44
N LYS A 42 -1.50 -8.85 14.18
CA LYS A 42 -0.99 -9.80 15.18
C LYS A 42 -0.17 -10.96 14.63
N ALA A 43 -0.13 -11.13 13.32
CA ALA A 43 0.81 -12.02 12.63
C ALA A 43 1.85 -11.24 11.81
N ALA A 44 2.34 -10.12 12.32
CA ALA A 44 3.57 -9.53 11.79
C ALA A 44 4.68 -10.56 11.94
N ALA A 45 4.98 -11.27 10.84
CA ALA A 45 6.32 -11.78 10.61
C ALA A 45 7.33 -10.67 10.98
N PRO A 46 8.57 -10.99 11.43
CA PRO A 46 9.57 -9.95 11.63
C PRO A 46 9.50 -9.01 10.43
N GLY A 47 9.22 -7.73 10.71
CA GLY A 47 8.93 -6.73 9.67
C GLY A 47 10.02 -6.79 8.63
N ASP A 48 9.67 -6.50 7.36
CA ASP A 48 10.67 -6.42 6.31
C ASP A 48 11.83 -5.53 6.81
N PRO A 49 13.04 -6.08 7.00
CA PRO A 49 14.16 -5.33 7.57
C PRO A 49 14.46 -4.05 6.79
N PHE A 50 14.13 -4.05 5.50
CA PHE A 50 14.20 -2.87 4.63
C PHE A 50 13.22 -1.77 5.06
N LEU A 51 11.96 -2.12 5.29
CA LEU A 51 10.93 -1.17 5.72
C LEU A 51 11.23 -0.65 7.13
N ASP A 52 11.74 -1.51 8.02
CA ASP A 52 12.16 -1.11 9.36
C ASP A 52 13.33 -0.10 9.31
N MET A 53 14.33 -0.34 8.46
CA MET A 53 15.45 0.57 8.28
C MET A 53 15.01 1.89 7.62
N GLN A 54 14.11 1.84 6.64
CA GLN A 54 13.54 3.03 6.01
C GLN A 54 12.74 3.87 7.02
N ALA A 55 11.91 3.23 7.86
CA ALA A 55 11.16 3.89 8.93
C ALA A 55 12.09 4.55 9.95
N MET A 56 13.18 3.87 10.34
CA MET A 56 14.20 4.43 11.23
C MET A 56 14.84 5.69 10.65
N LEU A 57 15.27 5.66 9.37
CA LEU A 57 15.88 6.81 8.70
C LEU A 57 14.91 8.00 8.59
N LEU A 58 13.62 7.73 8.39
CA LEU A 58 12.58 8.75 8.36
C LEU A 58 12.38 9.40 9.73
N GLU A 59 12.33 8.62 10.81
CA GLU A 59 12.18 9.18 12.17
C GLU A 59 13.43 9.97 12.57
N MET A 60 14.63 9.49 12.24
CA MET A 60 15.87 10.25 12.44
C MET A 60 15.87 11.57 11.67
N THR A 61 15.35 11.58 10.44
CA THR A 61 15.23 12.81 9.62
C THR A 61 14.29 13.82 10.25
N LYS A 62 13.16 13.34 10.81
CA LYS A 62 12.21 14.17 11.54
C LYS A 62 12.83 14.76 12.81
N GLU A 63 13.53 13.94 13.59
CA GLU A 63 14.23 14.40 14.79
C GLU A 63 15.32 15.44 14.45
N LEU A 64 16.10 15.21 13.39
CA LEU A 64 17.11 16.16 12.91
C LEU A 64 16.49 17.48 12.46
N ARG A 65 15.30 17.46 11.83
CA ARG A 65 14.55 18.67 11.47
C ARG A 65 14.13 19.45 12.71
N GLU A 66 13.64 18.78 13.74
CA GLU A 66 13.26 19.44 15.00
C GLU A 66 14.49 20.07 15.68
N ARG A 67 15.61 19.34 15.73
CA ARG A 67 16.88 19.87 16.26
C ARG A 67 17.39 21.06 15.45
N PHE A 68 17.31 21.00 14.12
CA PHE A 68 17.69 22.08 13.22
C PHE A 68 16.89 23.35 13.50
N GLN A 69 15.57 23.24 13.66
CA GLN A 69 14.72 24.38 14.01
C GLN A 69 15.11 25.01 15.35
N ARG A 70 15.41 24.19 16.37
CA ARG A 70 15.88 24.68 17.68
C ARG A 70 17.21 25.44 17.57
N PHE A 71 18.18 24.88 16.84
CA PHE A 71 19.47 25.55 16.63
C PHE A 71 19.35 26.83 15.80
N GLN A 72 18.43 26.88 14.82
CA GLN A 72 18.15 28.13 14.11
C GLN A 72 17.58 29.20 15.04
N SER A 73 16.62 28.85 15.91
CA SER A 73 16.10 29.79 16.90
C SER A 73 17.18 30.24 17.89
N GLN A 74 18.03 29.34 18.37
CA GLN A 74 19.15 29.67 19.25
C GLN A 74 20.15 30.61 18.58
N LYS A 75 20.47 30.39 17.30
CA LYS A 75 21.36 31.27 16.53
C LYS A 75 20.83 32.70 16.50
N VAL A 76 19.53 32.87 16.21
CA VAL A 76 18.90 34.20 16.14
C VAL A 76 18.94 34.89 17.50
N LEU A 77 18.58 34.18 18.58
CA LEU A 77 18.62 34.72 19.93
C LEU A 77 20.04 35.11 20.35
N ALA A 78 21.03 34.26 20.08
CA ALA A 78 22.43 34.53 20.40
C ALA A 78 22.99 35.73 19.60
N GLU A 79 22.57 35.90 18.34
CA GLU A 79 22.90 37.08 17.52
C GLU A 79 22.27 38.36 18.08
N GLU A 80 21.01 38.31 18.53
CA GLU A 80 20.32 39.41 19.19
C GLU A 80 20.97 39.79 20.53
N ASP A 81 21.29 38.80 21.37
CA ASP A 81 21.97 39.00 22.64
C ASP A 81 23.37 39.60 22.46
N ALA A 82 24.11 39.16 21.44
CA ALA A 82 25.41 39.73 21.10
C ALA A 82 25.30 41.21 20.68
N ALA A 83 24.22 41.57 19.97
CA ALA A 83 23.96 42.95 19.57
C ALA A 83 23.51 43.85 20.74
N ALA A 84 22.76 43.29 21.70
CA ALA A 84 22.29 43.99 22.89
C ALA A 84 23.31 44.09 24.04
N ALA A 85 24.39 43.29 23.98
CA ALA A 85 25.40 43.22 25.04
C ALA A 85 26.16 44.54 25.26
N VAL A 86 25.97 45.11 26.45
CA VAL A 86 26.63 46.34 26.93
C VAL A 86 28.09 46.08 27.33
N ASP A 87 28.39 44.88 27.84
CA ASP A 87 29.73 44.47 28.26
C ASP A 87 30.41 43.53 27.26
N ASP A 88 31.73 43.61 27.17
CA ASP A 88 32.56 42.85 26.22
C ASP A 88 32.59 41.35 26.56
N ALA A 89 32.54 40.98 27.85
CA ALA A 89 32.49 39.58 28.24
C ALA A 89 31.17 38.93 27.82
N ALA A 90 30.04 39.61 28.03
CA ALA A 90 28.72 39.13 27.61
C ALA A 90 28.63 38.97 26.08
N ARG A 91 29.18 39.94 25.33
CA ARG A 91 29.23 39.86 23.85
C ARG A 91 30.02 38.66 23.36
N LYS A 92 31.17 38.36 23.97
CA LYS A 92 32.01 37.21 23.60
C LYS A 92 31.31 35.87 23.86
N VAL A 93 30.58 35.76 24.97
CA VAL A 93 29.78 34.57 25.27
C VAL A 93 28.69 34.36 24.20
N ALA A 94 27.91 35.40 23.90
CA ALA A 94 26.85 35.32 22.90
C ALA A 94 27.38 35.01 21.48
N GLN A 95 28.51 35.60 21.08
CA GLN A 95 29.17 35.25 19.81
C GLN A 95 29.67 33.81 19.75
N THR A 96 30.15 33.27 20.88
CA THR A 96 30.60 31.88 20.96
C THR A 96 29.42 30.93 20.82
N ASP A 97 28.28 31.25 21.44
CA ASP A 97 27.05 30.47 21.33
C ASP A 97 26.48 30.49 19.91
N ALA A 98 26.43 31.67 19.27
CA ALA A 98 26.04 31.80 17.87
C ALA A 98 26.92 30.96 16.94
N LYS A 99 28.24 30.95 17.17
CA LYS A 99 29.17 30.11 16.41
C LYS A 99 28.93 28.62 16.62
N ALA A 100 28.72 28.18 17.86
CA ALA A 100 28.40 26.79 18.17
C ALA A 100 27.09 26.35 17.49
N ALA A 101 26.06 27.21 17.47
CA ALA A 101 24.81 26.95 16.77
C ALA A 101 25.01 26.80 15.25
N ILE A 102 25.85 27.63 14.62
CA ILE A 102 26.17 27.53 13.19
C ILE A 102 26.90 26.21 12.87
N GLU A 103 27.84 25.79 13.72
CA GLU A 103 28.56 24.52 13.55
C GLU A 103 27.61 23.33 13.69
N ALA A 104 26.70 23.36 14.67
CA ALA A 104 25.68 22.34 14.86
C ALA A 104 24.71 22.23 13.67
N VAL A 105 24.24 23.36 13.14
CA VAL A 105 23.40 23.41 11.93
C VAL A 105 24.13 22.78 10.73
N SER A 106 25.41 23.13 10.55
CA SER A 106 26.24 22.62 9.47
C SER A 106 26.44 21.10 9.57
N LEU A 107 26.63 20.58 10.79
CA LEU A 107 26.70 19.14 11.05
C LEU A 107 25.38 18.44 10.72
N ILE A 108 24.25 19.02 11.13
CA ILE A 108 22.91 18.45 10.85
C ILE A 108 22.68 18.34 9.33
N VAL A 109 22.97 19.38 8.56
CA VAL A 109 22.82 19.35 7.09
C VAL A 109 23.66 18.22 6.48
N ARG A 110 24.93 18.08 6.89
CA ARG A 110 25.79 16.97 6.42
C ARG A 110 25.21 15.60 6.78
N THR A 111 24.62 15.45 7.96
CA THR A 111 23.98 14.18 8.35
C THR A 111 22.72 13.90 7.54
N LEU A 112 21.92 14.92 7.21
CA LEU A 112 20.75 14.78 6.35
C LEU A 112 21.13 14.38 4.93
N GLU A 113 22.18 14.97 4.35
CA GLU A 113 22.73 14.57 3.06
C GLU A 113 23.18 13.11 3.06
N LYS A 114 23.79 12.64 4.16
CA LYS A 114 24.21 11.24 4.29
C LYS A 114 23.01 10.29 4.39
N ILE A 115 21.97 10.67 5.13
CA ILE A 115 20.72 9.90 5.21
C ILE A 115 20.03 9.83 3.85
N ASP A 116 19.95 10.96 3.12
CA ASP A 116 19.38 10.98 1.75
C ASP A 116 20.16 10.05 0.82
N SER A 117 21.49 10.10 0.85
CA SER A 117 22.34 9.18 0.09
C SER A 117 22.06 7.72 0.45
N LEU A 118 21.91 7.38 1.73
CA LEU A 118 21.59 6.01 2.17
C LEU A 118 20.21 5.59 1.68
N GLN A 119 19.19 6.45 1.79
CA GLN A 119 17.84 6.15 1.31
C GLN A 119 17.82 5.90 -0.20
N ARG A 120 18.56 6.68 -1.00
CA ARG A 120 18.71 6.44 -2.44
C ARG A 120 19.39 5.11 -2.74
N THR A 121 20.48 4.80 -2.05
CA THR A 121 21.18 3.51 -2.21
C THR A 121 20.25 2.36 -1.90
N LEU A 122 19.50 2.42 -0.81
CA LEU A 122 18.56 1.35 -0.42
C LEU A 122 17.45 1.15 -1.46
N ILE A 123 16.86 2.22 -1.97
CA ILE A 123 15.84 2.13 -3.02
C ILE A 123 16.41 1.47 -4.28
N ASN A 124 17.64 1.83 -4.66
CA ASN A 124 18.32 1.25 -5.81
C ASN A 124 18.66 -0.23 -5.58
N GLU A 125 19.20 -0.60 -4.41
CA GLU A 125 19.50 -1.97 -4.05
C GLU A 125 18.24 -2.85 -4.09
N ARG A 126 17.10 -2.31 -3.65
CA ARG A 126 15.82 -3.02 -3.76
C ARG A 126 15.36 -3.15 -5.21
N ALA A 127 15.47 -2.10 -6.02
CA ALA A 127 15.14 -2.18 -7.44
C ALA A 127 16.05 -3.18 -8.19
N GLU A 128 17.33 -3.25 -7.83
CA GLU A 128 18.29 -4.23 -8.37
C GLU A 128 17.96 -5.64 -7.89
N ALA A 129 17.61 -5.84 -6.61
CA ALA A 129 17.20 -7.12 -6.07
C ALA A 129 15.87 -7.60 -6.68
N ASP A 130 14.90 -6.72 -6.89
CA ASP A 130 13.63 -7.02 -7.56
C ASP A 130 13.86 -7.36 -9.04
N ALA A 131 14.84 -6.71 -9.71
CA ALA A 131 15.20 -7.01 -11.09
C ALA A 131 16.03 -8.30 -11.23
N ALA A 132 16.89 -8.62 -10.25
CA ALA A 132 17.69 -9.83 -10.22
C ALA A 132 16.91 -11.06 -9.71
N GLY A 133 15.95 -10.83 -8.81
CA GLY A 133 14.94 -11.78 -8.36
C GLY A 133 13.67 -11.73 -9.21
N GLY A 134 13.72 -11.05 -10.37
CA GLY A 134 12.76 -11.15 -11.46
C GLY A 134 12.76 -12.58 -11.96
N ASP A 135 11.99 -13.38 -11.25
CA ASP A 135 11.86 -14.81 -11.36
C ASP A 135 11.03 -15.11 -12.61
N ASP A 136 11.69 -15.08 -13.77
CA ASP A 136 11.13 -15.58 -15.05
C ASP A 136 10.51 -16.98 -14.85
N GLU A 137 11.01 -17.76 -13.87
CA GLU A 137 10.49 -19.06 -13.47
C GLU A 137 9.16 -18.95 -12.68
N ASN A 138 9.00 -17.99 -11.75
CA ASN A 138 7.68 -17.72 -11.12
C ASN A 138 6.70 -17.10 -12.10
N GLU A 139 7.11 -16.18 -12.97
CA GLU A 139 6.18 -15.57 -13.93
C GLU A 139 5.63 -16.64 -14.89
N ALA A 140 6.50 -17.51 -15.42
CA ALA A 140 6.08 -18.64 -16.23
C ALA A 140 5.18 -19.62 -15.47
N ALA A 141 5.51 -19.96 -14.22
CA ALA A 141 4.69 -20.84 -13.38
C ALA A 141 3.32 -20.22 -13.04
N LEU A 142 3.25 -18.92 -12.82
CA LEU A 142 2.01 -18.18 -12.57
C LEU A 142 1.14 -18.11 -13.84
N ILE A 143 1.76 -17.92 -15.02
CA ILE A 143 1.07 -17.96 -16.32
C ILE A 143 0.50 -19.36 -16.56
N GLU A 144 1.28 -20.42 -16.32
CA GLU A 144 0.82 -21.80 -16.50
C GLU A 144 -0.36 -22.13 -15.58
N GLU A 145 -0.29 -21.75 -14.30
CA GLU A 145 -1.37 -21.96 -13.35
C GLU A 145 -2.62 -21.15 -13.72
N PHE A 146 -2.45 -19.92 -14.20
CA PHE A 146 -3.54 -19.09 -14.70
C PHE A 146 -4.20 -19.72 -15.93
N GLU A 147 -3.43 -20.17 -16.91
CA GLU A 147 -3.95 -20.88 -18.10
C GLU A 147 -4.69 -22.15 -17.71
N ARG A 148 -4.19 -22.91 -16.74
CA ARG A 148 -4.85 -24.11 -16.22
C ARG A 148 -6.23 -23.77 -15.64
N LEU A 149 -6.31 -22.74 -14.80
CA LEU A 149 -7.56 -22.29 -14.18
C LEU A 149 -8.57 -21.76 -15.22
N VAL A 150 -8.11 -20.97 -16.19
CA VAL A 150 -8.94 -20.49 -17.30
C VAL A 150 -9.49 -21.66 -18.10
N ASN A 151 -8.65 -22.63 -18.46
CA ASN A 151 -9.07 -23.80 -19.22
C ASN A 151 -10.11 -24.65 -18.48
N VAL A 152 -9.95 -24.83 -17.17
CA VAL A 152 -10.96 -25.51 -16.33
C VAL A 152 -12.28 -24.74 -16.39
N ARG A 153 -12.26 -23.42 -16.15
CA ARG A 153 -13.47 -22.61 -16.12
C ARG A 153 -14.16 -22.53 -17.48
N VAL A 154 -13.41 -22.46 -18.58
CA VAL A 154 -13.95 -22.46 -19.95
C VAL A 154 -14.60 -23.81 -20.25
N LYS A 155 -13.96 -24.93 -19.89
CA LYS A 155 -14.56 -26.27 -20.04
C LYS A 155 -15.85 -26.42 -19.25
N GLU A 156 -15.88 -25.93 -18.01
CA GLU A 156 -17.10 -25.94 -17.18
C GLU A 156 -18.23 -25.16 -17.85
N ARG A 157 -17.98 -23.94 -18.34
CA ARG A 157 -18.99 -23.13 -19.02
C ARG A 157 -19.43 -23.72 -20.35
N MET A 158 -18.51 -24.27 -21.13
CA MET A 158 -18.84 -24.93 -22.39
C MET A 158 -19.69 -26.19 -22.17
N ASN A 159 -19.38 -26.98 -21.13
CA ASN A 159 -20.16 -28.15 -20.77
C ASN A 159 -21.57 -27.75 -20.27
N ALA A 160 -21.68 -26.69 -19.47
CA ALA A 160 -22.96 -26.13 -19.05
C ALA A 160 -23.79 -25.69 -20.27
N ALA A 161 -23.24 -24.87 -21.16
CA ALA A 161 -23.91 -24.41 -22.37
C ALA A 161 -24.31 -25.58 -23.30
N LYS A 162 -23.45 -26.59 -23.45
CA LYS A 162 -23.77 -27.81 -24.22
C LYS A 162 -24.93 -28.58 -23.58
N SER A 163 -24.95 -28.70 -22.26
CA SER A 163 -26.04 -29.40 -21.56
C SER A 163 -27.38 -28.67 -21.70
N GLU A 164 -27.37 -27.34 -21.66
CA GLU A 164 -28.55 -26.49 -21.88
C GLU A 164 -29.06 -26.62 -23.32
N TRP A 165 -28.16 -26.52 -24.31
CA TRP A 165 -28.50 -26.70 -25.72
C TRP A 165 -29.05 -28.11 -26.03
N MET A 166 -28.45 -29.16 -25.43
CA MET A 166 -28.95 -30.53 -25.56
C MET A 166 -30.34 -30.70 -24.92
N ARG A 167 -30.63 -29.96 -23.84
CA ARG A 167 -31.94 -29.95 -23.19
C ARG A 167 -32.98 -29.24 -24.05
N GLU A 168 -32.61 -28.13 -24.69
CA GLU A 168 -33.47 -27.39 -25.62
C GLU A 168 -33.79 -28.20 -26.89
N ILE A 169 -32.79 -28.87 -27.48
CA ILE A 169 -33.02 -29.74 -28.64
C ILE A 169 -33.91 -30.92 -28.30
N ARG A 170 -33.72 -31.54 -27.13
CA ARG A 170 -34.57 -32.65 -26.70
C ARG A 170 -36.00 -32.20 -26.45
N ALA A 171 -36.20 -31.02 -25.84
CA ALA A 171 -37.51 -30.42 -25.65
C ALA A 171 -38.19 -30.02 -26.98
N GLY A 172 -37.42 -29.53 -27.97
CA GLY A 172 -37.92 -29.25 -29.32
C GLY A 172 -38.24 -30.50 -30.14
N GLY A 173 -37.50 -31.60 -29.93
CA GLY A 173 -37.76 -32.89 -30.56
C GLY A 173 -39.02 -33.58 -30.03
N ASP A 174 -39.27 -33.55 -28.71
CA ASP A 174 -40.51 -34.05 -28.11
C ASP A 174 -41.74 -33.21 -28.53
N ALA A 175 -41.57 -31.89 -28.71
CA ALA A 175 -42.62 -31.02 -29.23
C ALA A 175 -42.96 -31.30 -30.70
N ALA A 176 -41.97 -31.67 -31.53
CA ALA A 176 -42.19 -32.06 -32.92
C ALA A 176 -42.83 -33.47 -33.04
N ALA A 177 -42.44 -34.42 -32.18
CA ALA A 177 -43.04 -35.76 -32.14
C ALA A 177 -44.51 -35.76 -31.68
N GLY A 178 -44.92 -34.75 -30.90
CA GLY A 178 -46.32 -34.54 -30.50
C GLY A 178 -47.22 -33.94 -31.61
N MET A 179 -46.66 -33.43 -32.71
CA MET A 179 -47.41 -32.83 -33.82
C MET A 179 -47.61 -33.76 -35.03
N GLU A 180 -46.86 -34.88 -35.15
CA GLU A 180 -47.10 -35.91 -36.18
C GLU A 180 -48.04 -37.04 -35.72
N GLY A 181 -48.49 -37.02 -34.46
CA GLY A 181 -49.37 -38.02 -33.87
C GLY A 181 -50.83 -37.59 -33.72
N GLY A 182 -51.54 -37.32 -34.82
CA GLY A 182 -53.01 -37.39 -34.82
C GLY A 182 -53.69 -36.62 -35.93
N PRO A 183 -54.94 -36.98 -36.31
CA PRO A 183 -55.65 -38.26 -36.17
C PRO A 183 -55.47 -39.20 -37.39
#